data_AF-A0AA96WCD3-F1
#
_entry.id   AF-A0AA96WCD3-F1
#
_cell.length_a   1.000
_cell.length_b   1.000
_cell.length_c   1.000
_cell.angle_alpha   90.00
_cell.angle_beta   90.00
_cell.angle_gamma   90.00
#
_symmetry.space_group_name_H-M   'P 1'
#
loop_
_entity.id
_entity.type
_entity.pdbx_description
1 polymer ?
#
loop_
_entity_poly.entity_id
_entity_poly.type
_entity_poly.pdbx_seq_one_letter_code
_entity_poly.pdbx_strand_id
1 'polypeptide(L)'
;MTLVEQVQRLRVAAVAAHDEDKIKRRTGELAGQAESVETLIATIQRLRKGVAALRAAHAALDADLAPQAAQLAAALHALAESLPGQDADTPSQALKAQVKAADGFVKGLRGSVEQAWTAERNREVPVINEDLVATLGKSGIDVEEIRIKIEKAHGVLNVLKNRAVPELGDVARLAAALESLQACGKQISELVDPVLARVITGAQEAAGAPLNSFTPEVLAGLSRLGILDRFWVRLR
;
A
#
# COMPACT_ATOMS: atom_id res chain seq x y z
N MET A 1 -56.27 -49.99 8.07
CA MET A 1 -55.65 -48.64 8.06
C MET A 1 -56.74 -47.66 7.67
N THR A 2 -57.05 -46.70 8.54
CA THR A 2 -58.17 -45.76 8.34
C THR A 2 -57.68 -44.48 7.66
N LEU A 3 -58.57 -43.75 6.97
CA LEU A 3 -58.27 -42.44 6.38
C LEU A 3 -57.66 -41.45 7.39
N VAL A 4 -58.06 -41.55 8.67
CA VAL A 4 -57.55 -40.72 9.77
C VAL A 4 -56.07 -41.01 10.05
N GLU A 5 -55.66 -42.28 10.07
CA GLU A 5 -54.25 -42.66 10.25
C GLU A 5 -53.39 -42.19 9.07
N GLN A 6 -53.95 -42.21 7.86
CA GLN A 6 -53.27 -41.75 6.65
C GLN A 6 -53.08 -40.22 6.65
N VAL A 7 -54.10 -39.47 7.08
CA VAL A 7 -54.01 -38.01 7.26
C VAL A 7 -53.03 -37.65 8.38
N GLN A 8 -53.00 -38.38 9.49
CA GLN A 8 -52.03 -38.16 10.55
C GLN A 8 -50.59 -38.45 10.09
N ARG A 9 -50.36 -39.53 9.34
CA ARG A 9 -49.04 -39.80 8.73
C ARG A 9 -48.63 -38.71 7.75
N LEU A 10 -49.54 -38.23 6.90
CA LEU A 10 -49.26 -37.14 5.97
C LEU A 10 -48.95 -35.82 6.68
N ARG A 11 -49.63 -35.53 7.80
CA ARG A 11 -49.32 -34.35 8.62
C ARG A 11 -47.94 -34.45 9.28
N VAL A 12 -47.59 -35.61 9.85
CA VAL A 12 -46.25 -35.82 10.45
C VAL A 12 -45.16 -35.74 9.38
N ALA A 13 -45.38 -36.33 8.21
CA ALA A 13 -44.44 -36.25 7.09
C ALA A 13 -44.28 -34.82 6.56
N ALA A 14 -45.37 -34.04 6.48
CA ALA A 14 -45.31 -32.64 6.05
C ALA A 14 -44.58 -31.75 7.08
N VAL A 15 -44.77 -31.99 8.39
CA VAL A 15 -44.03 -31.29 9.45
C VAL A 15 -42.55 -31.66 9.39
N ALA A 16 -42.21 -32.95 9.27
CA ALA A 16 -40.83 -33.40 9.13
C ALA A 16 -40.15 -32.82 7.87
N ALA A 17 -40.85 -32.75 6.74
CA ALA A 17 -40.33 -32.13 5.52
C ALA A 17 -40.16 -30.61 5.67
N HIS A 18 -41.08 -29.93 6.36
CA HIS A 18 -40.96 -28.50 6.65
C HIS A 18 -39.75 -28.21 7.56
N ASP A 19 -39.53 -29.04 8.57
CA ASP A 19 -38.36 -28.97 9.43
C ASP A 19 -37.07 -29.26 8.66
N GLU A 20 -37.07 -30.23 7.73
CA GLU A 20 -35.91 -30.52 6.89
C GLU A 20 -35.53 -29.33 5.98
N ASP A 21 -36.50 -28.69 5.33
CA ASP A 21 -36.26 -27.48 4.52
C ASP A 21 -35.77 -26.31 5.37
N LYS A 22 -36.33 -26.14 6.58
CA LYS A 22 -35.91 -25.12 7.54
C LYS A 22 -34.48 -25.35 8.00
N ILE A 23 -34.11 -26.60 8.32
CA ILE A 23 -32.74 -27.00 8.69
C ILE A 23 -31.80 -26.72 7.52
N LYS A 24 -32.11 -27.19 6.30
CA LYS A 24 -31.28 -26.95 5.10
C LYS A 24 -31.02 -25.47 4.84
N ARG A 25 -32.06 -24.62 4.91
CA ARG A 25 -31.91 -23.17 4.74
C ARG A 25 -31.00 -22.57 5.82
N ARG A 26 -31.20 -22.94 7.09
CA ARG A 26 -30.39 -22.40 8.19
C ARG A 26 -28.94 -22.88 8.15
N THR A 27 -28.70 -24.14 7.83
CA THR A 27 -27.34 -24.66 7.62
C THR A 27 -26.65 -23.92 6.47
N GLY A 28 -27.36 -23.64 5.37
CA GLY A 28 -26.84 -22.82 4.28
C GLY A 28 -26.52 -21.37 4.70
N GLU A 29 -27.38 -20.75 5.51
CA GLU A 29 -27.13 -19.40 6.05
C GLU A 29 -25.90 -19.38 6.98
N LEU A 30 -25.74 -20.38 7.85
CA LEU A 30 -24.59 -20.51 8.75
C LEU A 30 -23.30 -20.76 7.96
N ALA A 31 -23.34 -21.59 6.91
CA ALA A 31 -22.20 -21.81 6.04
C ALA A 31 -21.75 -20.51 5.34
N GLY A 32 -22.69 -19.74 4.78
CA GLY A 32 -22.35 -18.45 4.16
C GLY A 32 -21.82 -17.41 5.17
N GLN A 33 -22.27 -17.47 6.42
CA GLN A 33 -21.73 -16.64 7.49
C GLN A 33 -20.33 -17.06 7.92
N ALA A 34 -20.05 -18.35 8.02
CA ALA A 34 -18.72 -18.87 8.30
C ALA A 34 -17.72 -18.40 7.23
N GLU A 35 -18.06 -18.54 5.95
CA GLU A 35 -17.23 -18.06 4.83
C GLU A 35 -16.99 -16.54 4.91
N SER A 36 -18.03 -15.77 5.26
CA SER A 36 -17.91 -14.32 5.45
C SER A 36 -16.97 -13.98 6.60
N VAL A 37 -17.07 -14.67 7.74
CA VAL A 37 -16.20 -14.47 8.91
C VAL A 37 -14.75 -14.83 8.58
N GLU A 38 -14.50 -15.95 7.90
CA GLU A 38 -13.16 -16.34 7.45
C GLU A 38 -12.53 -15.28 6.54
N THR A 39 -13.31 -14.78 5.58
CA THR A 39 -12.88 -13.72 4.67
C THR A 39 -12.53 -12.43 5.43
N LEU A 40 -13.35 -12.05 6.42
CA LEU A 40 -13.10 -10.88 7.26
C LEU A 40 -11.84 -11.07 8.13
N ILE A 41 -11.62 -12.26 8.69
CA ILE A 41 -10.40 -12.60 9.45
C ILE A 41 -9.15 -12.43 8.57
N ALA A 42 -9.16 -13.01 7.36
CA ALA A 42 -8.03 -12.89 6.44
C ALA A 42 -7.77 -11.42 6.06
N THR A 43 -8.84 -10.67 5.78
CA THR A 43 -8.75 -9.25 5.40
C THR A 43 -8.22 -8.39 6.53
N ILE A 44 -8.74 -8.55 7.76
CA ILE A 44 -8.30 -7.74 8.89
C ILE A 44 -6.86 -8.05 9.29
N GLN A 45 -6.42 -9.31 9.19
CA GLN A 45 -5.02 -9.67 9.42
C GLN A 45 -4.08 -9.00 8.41
N ARG A 46 -4.47 -8.96 7.13
CA ARG A 46 -3.72 -8.23 6.10
C ARG A 46 -3.66 -6.74 6.40
N LEU A 47 -4.80 -6.11 6.72
CA LEU A 47 -4.86 -4.68 7.05
C LEU A 47 -4.03 -4.34 8.30
N ARG A 48 -4.06 -5.18 9.33
CA ARG A 48 -3.25 -4.99 10.55
C ARG A 48 -1.76 -4.96 10.25
N LYS A 49 -1.27 -5.81 9.34
CA LYS A 49 0.13 -5.76 8.88
C LYS A 49 0.44 -4.42 8.20
N GLY A 50 -0.48 -3.94 7.35
CA GLY A 50 -0.37 -2.61 6.72
C GLY A 50 -0.34 -1.47 7.74
N VAL A 51 -1.24 -1.48 8.74
CA VAL A 51 -1.26 -0.49 9.84
C VAL A 51 0.05 -0.48 10.61
N ALA A 52 0.57 -1.66 10.97
CA ALA A 52 1.83 -1.77 11.71
C ALA A 52 3.00 -1.22 10.90
N ALA A 53 3.10 -1.57 9.62
CA ALA A 53 4.14 -1.09 8.72
C ALA A 53 4.08 0.44 8.52
N LEU A 54 2.89 0.99 8.31
CA LEU A 54 2.68 2.44 8.15
C LEU A 54 3.01 3.21 9.45
N ARG A 55 2.66 2.68 10.62
CA ARG A 55 3.04 3.28 11.90
C ARG A 55 4.55 3.27 12.14
N ALA A 56 5.22 2.18 11.77
CA ALA A 56 6.67 2.11 11.87
C ALA A 56 7.36 3.16 10.98
N ALA A 57 6.74 3.55 9.86
CA ALA A 57 7.17 4.65 9.00
C ALA A 57 6.65 6.03 9.44
N HIS A 58 6.02 6.13 10.61
CA HIS A 58 5.45 7.35 11.17
C HIS A 58 4.36 8.01 10.29
N ALA A 59 3.66 7.22 9.46
CA ALA A 59 2.51 7.71 8.72
C ALA A 59 1.38 8.12 9.67
N ALA A 60 0.64 9.17 9.30
CA ALA A 60 -0.48 9.67 10.08
C ALA A 60 -1.65 8.68 10.06
N LEU A 61 -1.73 7.87 11.11
CA LEU A 61 -2.83 6.95 11.39
C LEU A 61 -3.35 7.22 12.79
N ASP A 62 -4.67 7.14 12.97
CA ASP A 62 -5.29 7.18 14.28
C ASP A 62 -4.68 6.09 15.18
N ALA A 63 -4.28 6.49 16.39
CA ALA A 63 -3.62 5.66 17.40
C ALA A 63 -4.49 4.48 17.88
N ASP A 64 -5.81 4.60 17.75
CA ASP A 64 -6.76 3.58 18.19
C ASP A 64 -7.04 2.50 17.13
N LEU A 65 -6.64 2.71 15.87
CA LEU A 65 -6.93 1.75 14.79
C LEU A 65 -6.28 0.38 15.00
N ALA A 66 -5.02 0.33 15.46
CA ALA A 66 -4.34 -0.96 15.71
C ALA A 66 -4.97 -1.77 16.85
N PRO A 67 -5.23 -1.20 18.06
CA PRO A 67 -5.91 -1.95 19.12
C PRO A 67 -7.33 -2.33 18.73
N GLN A 68 -8.11 -1.45 18.08
CA GLN A 68 -9.45 -1.78 17.59
C GLN A 68 -9.43 -2.92 16.57
N ALA A 69 -8.50 -2.90 15.61
CA ALA A 69 -8.35 -3.97 14.64
C ALA A 69 -7.92 -5.30 15.29
N ALA A 70 -7.08 -5.26 16.32
CA ALA A 70 -6.70 -6.44 17.09
C ALA A 70 -7.90 -7.02 17.87
N GLN A 71 -8.69 -6.16 18.50
CA GLN A 71 -9.91 -6.56 19.22
C GLN A 71 -10.94 -7.17 18.28
N LEU A 72 -11.19 -6.55 17.12
CA LEU A 72 -12.11 -7.10 16.13
C LEU A 72 -11.62 -8.45 15.57
N ALA A 73 -10.32 -8.60 15.31
CA ALA A 73 -9.76 -9.87 14.86
C ALA A 73 -9.97 -10.98 15.92
N ALA A 74 -9.77 -10.68 17.20
CA ALA A 74 -10.04 -11.62 18.29
C ALA A 74 -11.53 -11.97 18.40
N ALA A 75 -12.41 -10.97 18.26
CA ALA A 75 -13.85 -11.17 18.28
C ALA A 75 -14.33 -12.03 17.10
N LEU A 76 -13.76 -11.85 15.90
CA LEU A 76 -14.07 -12.67 14.73
C LEU A 76 -13.56 -14.11 14.87
N HIS A 77 -12.37 -14.32 15.46
CA HIS A 77 -11.87 -15.67 15.76
C HIS A 77 -12.74 -16.39 16.77
N ALA A 78 -13.12 -15.73 17.87
CA ALA A 78 -14.05 -16.29 18.84
C ALA A 78 -15.41 -16.62 18.20
N LEU A 79 -15.88 -15.78 17.28
CA LEU A 79 -17.10 -16.03 16.51
C LEU A 79 -16.95 -17.28 15.65
N ALA A 80 -15.85 -17.41 14.90
CA ALA A 80 -15.55 -18.58 14.07
C ALA A 80 -15.50 -19.89 14.89
N GLU A 81 -14.92 -19.86 16.08
CA GLU A 81 -14.88 -21.02 16.99
C GLU A 81 -16.27 -21.38 17.56
N SER A 82 -17.13 -20.39 17.77
CA SER A 82 -18.48 -20.60 18.31
C SER A 82 -19.50 -21.08 17.26
N LEU A 83 -19.26 -20.81 15.97
CA LEU A 83 -20.20 -21.11 14.88
C LEU A 83 -20.55 -22.60 14.74
N PRO A 84 -19.58 -23.55 14.80
CA PRO A 84 -19.88 -24.99 14.71
C PRO A 84 -20.74 -25.52 15.86
N GLY A 85 -20.74 -24.84 17.00
CA GLY A 85 -21.50 -25.23 18.20
C GLY A 85 -22.86 -24.56 18.34
N GLN A 86 -23.24 -23.66 17.42
CA GLN A 86 -24.57 -23.04 17.47
C GLN A 86 -25.63 -24.01 16.98
N ASP A 87 -26.63 -24.26 17.83
CA ASP A 87 -27.82 -24.99 17.43
C ASP A 87 -28.51 -24.28 16.27
N ALA A 88 -29.04 -25.06 15.34
CA ALA A 88 -29.79 -24.57 14.19
C ALA A 88 -31.03 -23.72 14.59
N ASP A 89 -31.43 -23.72 15.87
CA ASP A 89 -32.51 -22.90 16.41
C ASP A 89 -32.09 -21.55 17.02
N THR A 90 -30.79 -21.26 17.10
CA THR A 90 -30.25 -20.00 17.64
C THR A 90 -30.56 -18.82 16.70
N PRO A 91 -31.00 -17.65 17.21
CA PRO A 91 -31.43 -16.53 16.37
C PRO A 91 -30.27 -15.94 15.54
N SER A 92 -30.30 -16.21 14.23
CA SER A 92 -29.27 -15.79 13.25
C SER A 92 -29.16 -14.26 13.05
N GLN A 93 -30.10 -13.46 13.59
CA GLN A 93 -30.11 -12.01 13.42
C GLN A 93 -28.97 -11.30 14.17
N ALA A 94 -28.66 -11.73 15.39
CA ALA A 94 -27.56 -11.13 16.17
C ALA A 94 -26.21 -11.38 15.49
N LEU A 95 -26.00 -12.61 15.02
CA LEU A 95 -24.82 -13.01 14.25
C LEU A 95 -24.71 -12.22 12.93
N LYS A 96 -25.79 -12.09 12.16
CA LYS A 96 -25.83 -11.25 10.94
C LYS A 96 -25.46 -9.79 11.25
N ALA A 97 -25.99 -9.23 12.33
CA ALA A 97 -25.69 -7.86 12.74
C ALA A 97 -24.20 -7.69 13.10
N GLN A 98 -23.63 -8.67 13.82
CA GLN A 98 -22.21 -8.65 14.19
C GLN A 98 -21.28 -8.77 12.98
N VAL A 99 -21.56 -9.70 12.05
CA VAL A 99 -20.79 -9.84 10.78
C VAL A 99 -20.90 -8.57 9.94
N LYS A 100 -22.10 -7.96 9.84
CA LYS A 100 -22.29 -6.70 9.11
C LYS A 100 -21.54 -5.52 9.75
N ALA A 101 -21.54 -5.43 11.07
CA ALA A 101 -20.77 -4.41 11.79
C ALA A 101 -19.26 -4.59 11.58
N ALA A 102 -18.78 -5.83 11.63
CA ALA A 102 -17.38 -6.16 11.36
C ALA A 102 -16.96 -5.81 9.92
N ASP A 103 -17.80 -6.13 8.92
CA ASP A 103 -17.58 -5.73 7.53
C ASP A 103 -17.50 -4.20 7.37
N GLY A 104 -18.41 -3.47 8.01
CA GLY A 104 -18.39 -2.00 8.01
C GLY A 104 -17.09 -1.43 8.59
N PHE A 105 -16.61 -1.98 9.71
CA PHE A 105 -15.33 -1.59 10.30
C PHE A 105 -14.16 -1.93 9.38
N VAL A 106 -14.10 -3.15 8.82
CA VAL A 106 -13.02 -3.57 7.92
C VAL A 106 -12.93 -2.67 6.69
N LYS A 107 -14.07 -2.25 6.13
CA LYS A 107 -14.14 -1.27 5.03
C LYS A 107 -13.62 0.10 5.46
N GLY A 108 -14.01 0.59 6.64
CA GLY A 108 -13.50 1.85 7.19
C GLY A 108 -11.98 1.81 7.40
N LEU A 109 -11.49 0.76 8.06
CA LEU A 109 -10.06 0.52 8.29
C LEU A 109 -9.28 0.48 6.97
N ARG A 110 -9.81 -0.21 5.97
CA ARG A 110 -9.22 -0.26 4.63
C ARG A 110 -9.08 1.15 4.05
N GLY A 111 -10.13 1.96 4.08
CA GLY A 111 -10.09 3.34 3.60
C GLY A 111 -9.01 4.17 4.30
N SER A 112 -8.90 4.07 5.62
CA SER A 112 -7.85 4.77 6.39
C SER A 112 -6.44 4.30 6.02
N VAL A 113 -6.23 3.00 5.84
CA VAL A 113 -4.94 2.43 5.41
C VAL A 113 -4.58 2.87 3.98
N GLU A 114 -5.53 2.85 3.05
CA GLU A 114 -5.33 3.30 1.67
C GLU A 114 -4.99 4.78 1.60
N GLN A 115 -5.65 5.62 2.41
CA GLN A 115 -5.36 7.05 2.50
C GLN A 115 -3.95 7.30 3.04
N ALA A 116 -3.58 6.69 4.17
CA ALA A 116 -2.26 6.85 4.76
C ALA A 116 -1.15 6.33 3.82
N TRP A 117 -1.39 5.20 3.15
CA TRP A 117 -0.47 4.67 2.15
C TRP A 117 -0.32 5.57 0.93
N THR A 118 -1.40 6.20 0.48
CA THR A 118 -1.33 7.16 -0.63
C THR A 118 -0.55 8.41 -0.24
N ALA A 119 -0.72 8.92 0.99
CA ALA A 119 0.10 10.01 1.50
C ALA A 119 1.58 9.63 1.55
N GLU A 120 1.90 8.43 2.04
CA GLU A 120 3.28 7.94 2.13
C GLU A 120 3.93 7.77 0.75
N ARG A 121 3.20 7.24 -0.24
CA ARG A 121 3.68 7.10 -1.62
C ARG A 121 3.87 8.44 -2.34
N ASN A 122 3.09 9.44 -1.95
CA ASN A 122 3.19 10.78 -2.52
C ASN A 122 4.21 11.66 -1.77
N ARG A 123 5.03 11.07 -0.87
CA ARG A 123 6.22 11.75 -0.36
C ARG A 123 7.09 12.21 -1.53
N GLU A 124 7.73 13.35 -1.33
CA GLU A 124 8.60 13.95 -2.33
C GLU A 124 9.70 12.96 -2.72
N VAL A 125 9.69 12.55 -3.99
CA VAL A 125 10.73 11.70 -4.56
C VAL A 125 11.95 12.59 -4.80
N PRO A 126 13.14 12.24 -4.28
CA PRO A 126 14.34 13.00 -4.56
C PRO A 126 14.55 13.16 -6.07
N VAL A 127 14.61 14.40 -6.55
CA VAL A 127 14.81 14.69 -7.97
C VAL A 127 16.26 14.35 -8.31
N ILE A 128 16.45 13.29 -9.09
CA ILE A 128 17.75 12.93 -9.66
C ILE A 128 17.75 13.26 -11.14
N ASN A 129 18.79 13.96 -11.58
CA ASN A 129 18.97 14.25 -12.99
C ASN A 129 19.62 13.07 -13.72
N GLU A 130 18.81 12.23 -14.34
CA GLU A 130 19.26 11.10 -15.15
C GLU A 130 20.07 11.54 -16.39
N ASP A 131 19.79 12.71 -16.97
CA ASP A 131 20.54 13.25 -18.11
C ASP A 131 21.97 13.64 -17.71
N LEU A 132 22.14 14.18 -16.50
CA LEU A 132 23.45 14.46 -15.93
C LEU A 132 24.24 13.16 -15.75
N VAL A 133 23.63 12.13 -15.15
CA VAL A 133 24.25 10.81 -15.00
C VAL A 133 24.65 10.24 -16.37
N ALA A 134 23.74 10.25 -17.35
CA ALA A 134 24.04 9.77 -18.69
C ALA A 134 25.20 10.53 -19.35
N THR A 135 25.33 11.82 -19.07
CA THR A 135 26.38 12.65 -19.66
C THR A 135 27.73 12.45 -18.96
N LEU A 136 27.75 12.33 -17.63
CA LEU A 136 28.96 11.95 -16.88
C LEU A 136 29.52 10.61 -17.40
N GLY A 137 28.63 9.63 -17.66
CA GLY A 137 29.02 8.35 -18.26
C GLY A 137 29.64 8.50 -19.66
N LYS A 138 29.06 9.34 -20.53
CA LYS A 138 29.61 9.64 -21.86
C LYS A 138 30.97 10.34 -21.80
N SER A 139 31.22 11.13 -20.76
CA SER A 139 32.48 11.82 -20.53
C SER A 139 33.56 10.94 -19.86
N GLY A 140 33.29 9.64 -19.70
CA GLY A 140 34.25 8.66 -19.18
C GLY A 140 34.31 8.57 -17.66
N ILE A 141 33.38 9.20 -16.93
CA ILE A 141 33.24 9.04 -15.48
C ILE A 141 32.40 7.77 -15.23
N ASP A 142 32.91 6.88 -14.39
CA ASP A 142 32.17 5.67 -14.02
C ASP A 142 30.98 6.03 -13.13
N VAL A 143 29.79 5.96 -13.71
CA VAL A 143 28.50 6.22 -13.07
C VAL A 143 27.53 5.06 -13.24
N GLU A 144 28.01 3.91 -13.73
CA GLU A 144 27.13 2.78 -14.08
C GLU A 144 26.46 2.20 -12.83
N GLU A 145 27.17 2.15 -11.71
CA GLU A 145 26.58 1.74 -10.43
C GLU A 145 25.45 2.68 -9.98
N ILE A 146 25.64 4.00 -10.16
CA ILE A 146 24.64 5.02 -9.83
C ILE A 146 23.41 4.84 -10.72
N ARG A 147 23.62 4.65 -12.03
CA ARG A 147 22.56 4.43 -13.00
C ARG A 147 21.71 3.20 -12.66
N ILE A 148 22.35 2.07 -12.37
CA ILE A 148 21.68 0.82 -11.99
C ILE A 148 20.84 1.02 -10.71
N LYS A 149 21.36 1.75 -9.72
CA LYS A 149 20.63 2.04 -8.48
C LYS A 149 19.40 2.92 -8.73
N ILE A 150 19.53 3.96 -9.56
CA ILE A 150 18.39 4.83 -9.94
C ILE A 150 17.31 4.01 -10.64
N GLU A 151 17.68 3.21 -11.64
CA GLU A 151 16.74 2.38 -12.39
C GLU A 151 16.01 1.38 -11.47
N LYS A 152 16.75 0.69 -10.58
CA LYS A 152 16.15 -0.22 -9.59
C LYS A 152 15.18 0.50 -8.66
N ALA A 153 15.54 1.68 -8.15
CA ALA A 153 14.68 2.45 -7.28
C ALA A 153 13.41 2.92 -8.00
N HIS A 154 13.52 3.44 -9.22
CA HIS A 154 12.36 3.80 -10.05
C HIS A 154 11.48 2.59 -10.39
N GLY A 155 12.09 1.42 -10.64
CA GLY A 155 11.36 0.17 -10.80
C GLY A 155 10.51 -0.18 -9.58
N VAL A 156 11.08 -0.07 -8.37
CA VAL A 156 10.33 -0.28 -7.12
C VAL A 156 9.20 0.74 -6.96
N LEU A 157 9.47 2.03 -7.17
CA LEU A 157 8.46 3.08 -7.07
C LEU A 157 7.29 2.85 -8.04
N ASN A 158 7.58 2.46 -9.28
CA ASN A 158 6.56 2.15 -10.30
C ASN A 158 5.69 0.96 -9.91
N VAL A 159 6.29 -0.12 -9.35
CA VAL A 159 5.52 -1.27 -8.85
C VAL A 159 4.57 -0.86 -7.71
N LEU A 160 5.02 0.03 -6.82
CA LEU A 160 4.25 0.46 -5.65
C LEU A 160 3.19 1.53 -5.99
N LYS A 161 3.32 2.24 -7.12
CA LYS A 161 2.44 3.33 -7.56
C LYS A 161 0.97 2.92 -7.74
N ASN A 162 0.70 1.68 -8.13
CA ASN A 162 -0.67 1.21 -8.38
C ASN A 162 -1.26 0.39 -7.23
N ARG A 163 -0.50 0.16 -6.15
CA ARG A 163 -0.92 -0.68 -5.04
C ARG A 163 -1.79 0.12 -4.07
N ALA A 164 -3.06 -0.28 -3.88
CA ALA A 164 -4.01 0.43 -3.02
C ALA A 164 -3.71 0.27 -1.52
N VAL A 165 -3.40 -0.96 -1.08
CA VAL A 165 -3.08 -1.30 0.31
C VAL A 165 -1.67 -1.89 0.35
N PRO A 166 -0.80 -1.43 1.27
CA PRO A 166 0.56 -1.96 1.37
C PRO A 166 0.55 -3.40 1.89
N GLU A 167 1.37 -4.24 1.27
CA GLU A 167 1.71 -5.57 1.79
C GLU A 167 2.90 -5.51 2.74
N LEU A 168 3.19 -6.64 3.37
CA LEU A 168 4.33 -6.75 4.27
C LEU A 168 5.62 -6.43 3.50
N GLY A 169 6.38 -5.45 4.00
CA GLY A 169 7.63 -5.00 3.41
C GLY A 169 7.49 -3.89 2.35
N ASP A 170 6.29 -3.57 1.86
CA ASP A 170 6.14 -2.52 0.83
C ASP A 170 6.56 -1.14 1.33
N VAL A 171 6.20 -0.81 2.56
CA VAL A 171 6.60 0.46 3.19
C VAL A 171 8.12 0.54 3.35
N ALA A 172 8.77 -0.55 3.75
CA ALA A 172 10.23 -0.61 3.86
C ALA A 172 10.91 -0.52 2.48
N ARG A 173 10.34 -1.17 1.45
CA ARG A 173 10.82 -1.08 0.06
C ARG A 173 10.70 0.34 -0.49
N LEU A 174 9.59 1.04 -0.19
CA LEU A 174 9.41 2.44 -0.54
C LEU A 174 10.49 3.31 0.12
N ALA A 175 10.66 3.18 1.43
CA ALA A 175 11.68 3.92 2.18
C ALA A 175 13.08 3.67 1.61
N ALA A 176 13.45 2.39 1.40
CA ALA A 176 14.75 2.02 0.83
C ALA A 176 14.96 2.57 -0.59
N ALA A 177 13.92 2.61 -1.42
CA ALA A 177 14.00 3.20 -2.76
C ALA A 177 14.25 4.71 -2.69
N LEU A 178 13.54 5.42 -1.82
CA LEU A 178 13.73 6.87 -1.62
C LEU A 178 15.12 7.18 -1.04
N GLU A 179 15.58 6.41 -0.05
CA GLU A 179 16.93 6.54 0.51
C GLU A 179 18.00 6.25 -0.53
N SER A 180 17.81 5.21 -1.36
CA SER A 180 18.73 4.91 -2.46
C SER A 180 18.81 6.04 -3.47
N LEU A 181 17.68 6.66 -3.80
CA LEU A 181 17.66 7.83 -4.69
C LEU A 181 18.40 9.01 -4.05
N GLN A 182 18.16 9.28 -2.76
CA GLN A 182 18.85 10.34 -2.04
C GLN A 182 20.37 10.08 -1.97
N ALA A 183 20.79 8.85 -1.74
CA ALA A 183 22.19 8.45 -1.74
C ALA A 183 22.85 8.63 -3.11
N CYS A 184 22.17 8.25 -4.19
CA CYS A 184 22.63 8.51 -5.56
C CYS A 184 22.80 10.02 -5.82
N GLY A 185 21.86 10.85 -5.36
CA GLY A 185 21.99 12.31 -5.46
C GLY A 185 23.23 12.84 -4.76
N LYS A 186 23.56 12.33 -3.57
CA LYS A 186 24.80 12.67 -2.85
C LYS A 186 26.05 12.22 -3.61
N GLN A 187 26.07 10.99 -4.11
CA GLN A 187 27.19 10.46 -4.89
C GLN A 187 27.46 11.30 -6.14
N ILE A 188 26.41 11.73 -6.85
CA ILE A 188 26.56 12.63 -8.01
C ILE A 188 27.18 13.97 -7.58
N SER A 189 26.78 14.52 -6.43
CA SER A 189 27.34 15.76 -5.89
C SER A 189 28.78 15.65 -5.37
N GLU A 190 29.28 14.43 -5.12
CA GLU A 190 30.67 14.17 -4.77
C GLU A 190 31.55 14.01 -6.02
N LEU A 191 30.98 13.52 -7.12
CA LEU A 191 31.66 13.35 -8.41
C LEU A 191 31.82 14.66 -9.19
N VAL A 192 31.00 15.66 -8.89
CA VAL A 192 31.00 16.97 -9.54
C VAL A 192 31.23 18.04 -8.49
N ASP A 193 32.11 19.01 -8.74
CA ASP A 193 32.38 20.11 -7.79
C ASP A 193 31.06 20.74 -7.32
N PRO A 194 30.85 20.98 -6.01
CA PRO A 194 29.59 21.49 -5.47
C PRO A 194 29.11 22.81 -6.11
N VAL A 195 30.06 23.64 -6.57
CA VAL A 195 29.77 24.89 -7.28
C VAL A 195 29.25 24.58 -8.68
N LEU A 196 29.86 23.63 -9.39
CA LEU A 196 29.34 23.13 -10.67
C LEU A 196 27.99 22.47 -10.52
N ALA A 197 27.82 21.61 -9.51
CA ALA A 197 26.57 20.92 -9.25
C ALA A 197 25.42 21.92 -9.03
N ARG A 198 25.62 22.97 -8.23
CA ARG A 198 24.61 24.04 -8.04
C ARG A 198 24.26 24.78 -9.32
N VAL A 199 25.24 25.06 -10.17
CA VAL A 199 25.01 25.74 -11.45
C VAL A 199 24.24 24.84 -12.41
N ILE A 200 24.63 23.57 -12.48
CA ILE A 200 23.95 22.56 -13.30
C ILE A 200 22.50 22.39 -12.84
N THR A 201 22.26 22.24 -11.53
CA THR A 201 20.92 22.09 -10.95
C THR A 201 20.07 23.37 -11.11
N GLY A 202 20.62 24.54 -10.79
CA GLY A 202 19.89 25.82 -10.89
C GLY A 202 19.56 26.21 -12.33
N ALA A 203 20.41 25.86 -13.30
CA ALA A 203 20.16 26.09 -14.72
C ALA A 203 18.96 25.31 -15.28
N GLN A 204 18.48 24.32 -14.53
CA GLN A 204 17.39 23.43 -14.91
C GLN A 204 16.07 23.81 -14.24
N GLU A 205 16.09 24.71 -13.25
CA GLU A 205 14.86 25.30 -12.71
C GLU A 205 14.20 26.20 -13.76
N ALA A 206 12.87 26.41 -13.67
CA ALA A 206 12.13 27.24 -14.64
C ALA A 206 12.65 28.69 -14.71
N ALA A 207 13.29 29.18 -13.65
CA ALA A 207 13.95 30.47 -13.58
C ALA A 207 15.33 30.49 -14.26
N GLY A 208 15.97 29.32 -14.43
CA GLY A 208 17.36 29.17 -14.84
C GLY A 208 18.36 29.59 -13.77
N ALA A 209 19.63 29.30 -14.01
CA ALA A 209 20.72 29.73 -13.14
C ALA A 209 21.04 31.20 -13.46
N PRO A 210 21.27 32.04 -12.44
CA PRO A 210 21.66 33.41 -12.69
C PRO A 210 23.05 33.45 -13.33
N LEU A 211 23.25 34.39 -14.25
CA LEU A 211 24.47 34.50 -15.07
C LEU A 211 25.75 34.58 -14.22
N ASN A 212 25.65 35.20 -13.05
CA ASN A 212 26.74 35.33 -12.07
C ASN A 212 27.25 33.98 -11.52
N SER A 213 26.49 32.90 -11.71
CA SER A 213 26.85 31.56 -11.25
C SER A 213 27.78 30.85 -12.25
N PHE A 214 27.88 31.34 -13.49
CA PHE A 214 28.83 30.84 -14.50
C PHE A 214 30.20 31.50 -14.34
N THR A 215 30.89 31.23 -13.22
CA THR A 215 32.26 31.71 -13.01
C THR A 215 33.25 31.02 -13.97
N PRO A 216 34.45 31.58 -14.17
CA PRO A 216 35.49 30.95 -15.01
C PRO A 216 35.83 29.52 -14.57
N GLU A 217 35.82 29.23 -13.27
CA GLU A 217 36.05 27.89 -12.73
C GLU A 217 34.92 26.92 -13.13
N VAL A 218 33.67 27.40 -13.08
CA VAL A 218 32.48 26.62 -13.48
C VAL A 218 32.50 26.36 -14.97
N LEU A 219 32.78 27.36 -15.81
CA LEU A 219 32.89 27.20 -17.26
C LEU A 219 34.02 26.22 -17.62
N ALA A 220 35.17 26.31 -16.94
CA ALA A 220 36.28 25.38 -17.13
C ALA A 220 35.93 23.95 -16.69
N GLY A 221 35.16 23.77 -15.60
CA GLY A 221 34.66 22.47 -15.20
C GLY A 221 33.63 21.90 -16.17
N LEU A 222 32.69 22.72 -16.65
CA LEU A 222 31.66 22.32 -17.61
C LEU A 222 32.29 21.96 -18.96
N SER A 223 33.36 22.67 -19.34
CA SER A 223 34.16 22.36 -20.52
C SER A 223 34.94 21.06 -20.37
N ARG A 224 35.59 20.81 -19.21
CA ARG A 224 36.26 19.52 -18.91
C ARG A 224 35.29 18.35 -18.93
N LEU A 225 34.06 18.56 -18.48
CA LEU A 225 32.99 17.58 -18.51
C LEU A 225 32.34 17.44 -19.89
N GLY A 226 32.63 18.33 -20.85
CA GLY A 226 32.09 18.27 -22.20
C GLY A 226 30.60 18.64 -22.31
N ILE A 227 30.09 19.48 -21.39
CA ILE A 227 28.65 19.80 -21.27
C ILE A 227 28.32 21.29 -21.39
N LEU A 228 29.33 22.11 -21.69
CA LEU A 228 29.21 23.57 -21.70
C LEU A 228 28.19 24.09 -22.74
N ASP A 229 28.12 23.43 -23.89
CA ASP A 229 27.26 23.75 -25.04
C ASP A 229 25.75 23.60 -24.77
N ARG A 230 25.38 22.95 -23.66
CA ARG A 230 23.98 22.72 -23.27
C ARG A 230 23.38 23.82 -22.41
N PHE A 231 24.17 24.77 -21.95
CA PHE A 231 23.69 25.87 -21.13
C PHE A 231 23.45 27.10 -22.00
N TRP A 232 22.19 27.54 -22.07
CA TRP A 232 21.77 28.69 -22.86
C TRP A 232 21.49 29.87 -21.94
N VAL A 233 22.16 30.99 -22.21
CA VAL A 233 21.91 32.24 -21.48
C VAL A 233 20.61 32.86 -21.99
N ARG A 234 19.60 32.97 -21.11
CA ARG A 234 18.44 33.84 -21.35
C ARG A 234 18.67 35.18 -20.70
N LEU A 235 18.90 36.21 -21.52
CA LEU A 235 18.85 37.60 -21.09
C LEU A 235 17.37 37.96 -20.91
N ARG A 236 16.98 38.34 -19.69
CA ARG A 236 15.70 39.00 -19.40
C ARG A 236 15.87 40.50 -19.51
#